data_AF-A0A3S8TL66-F1
#
_entry.id   AF-A0A3S8TL66-F1
#
_cell.length_a   1.000
_cell.length_b   1.000
_cell.length_c   1.000
_cell.angle_alpha   90.00
_cell.angle_beta   90.00
_cell.angle_gamma   90.00
#
_symmetry.space_group_name_H-M   'P 1'
#
loop_
_entity.id
_entity.type
_entity.pdbx_description
1 polymer ?
#
loop_
_entity_poly.entity_id
_entity_poly.type
_entity_poly.pdbx_seq_one_letter_code
_entity_poly.pdbx_strand_id
1 'polypeptide(L)'
;DDWYDTSRDLDWELSYVDPAVAFPDAWSGVRDIPREAWQKWDEPFRVSYRDYVRIQREKESGVKAVSNALVRAGLYEKLDPAHVAASHLHMGTTCTVEHMAVTMQSRFRRFAPSTRWRNLGVFGMLDETRHTQLDLRFSHELLKKDPRFDWAQKAFHTNEWGVLAVKNFFD
;
A
#
# COMPACT_ATOMS: atom_id res chain seq x y z
N ASP A 1 24.62 2.39 12.00
CA ASP A 1 24.99 1.16 11.26
C ASP A 1 25.78 1.51 10.03
N ASP A 2 26.95 0.92 9.90
CA ASP A 2 27.98 1.30 8.92
C ASP A 2 27.60 1.00 7.45
N TRP A 3 26.46 0.37 7.21
CA TRP A 3 26.06 -0.14 5.89
C TRP A 3 24.75 0.45 5.35
N TYR A 4 23.94 1.10 6.21
CA TYR A 4 22.57 1.50 5.82
C TYR A 4 22.59 2.57 4.73
N ASP A 5 23.47 3.57 4.84
CA ASP A 5 23.63 4.62 3.83
C ASP A 5 24.06 4.05 2.48
N THR A 6 24.98 3.08 2.46
CA THR A 6 25.39 2.38 1.24
C THR A 6 24.23 1.68 0.53
N SER A 7 23.21 1.21 1.27
CA SER A 7 22.05 0.55 0.68
C SER A 7 21.03 1.49 0.04
N ARG A 8 21.13 2.79 0.30
CA ARG A 8 20.11 3.79 -0.07
C ARG A 8 20.64 5.01 -0.80
N ASP A 9 21.95 5.24 -0.84
CA ASP A 9 22.59 6.28 -1.63
C ASP A 9 23.02 5.69 -2.99
N LEU A 10 22.04 5.51 -3.88
CA LEU A 10 22.21 4.80 -5.16
C LEU A 10 22.08 5.72 -6.38
N ASP A 11 22.14 7.04 -6.20
CA ASP A 11 22.02 8.00 -7.30
C ASP A 11 23.31 8.05 -8.14
N TRP A 12 23.16 8.28 -9.44
CA TRP A 12 24.28 8.48 -10.36
C TRP A 12 23.97 9.59 -11.37
N GLU A 13 25.01 10.11 -12.02
CA GLU A 13 24.87 11.05 -13.13
C GLU A 13 24.54 10.30 -14.42
N LEU A 14 23.44 10.68 -15.06
CA LEU A 14 23.03 10.08 -16.33
C LEU A 14 23.90 10.64 -17.46
N SER A 15 24.46 9.74 -18.27
CA SER A 15 25.34 10.12 -19.40
C SER A 15 24.70 9.91 -20.78
N TYR A 16 23.71 9.02 -20.90
CA TYR A 16 23.13 8.63 -22.19
C TYR A 16 21.70 9.15 -22.42
N VAL A 17 21.06 9.70 -21.38
CA VAL A 17 19.68 10.21 -21.43
C VAL A 17 19.62 11.49 -20.60
N ASP A 18 18.90 12.49 -21.12
CA ASP A 18 18.61 13.72 -20.37
C ASP A 18 17.87 13.39 -19.06
N PRO A 19 18.34 13.86 -17.89
CA PRO A 19 17.63 13.72 -16.62
C PRO A 19 16.15 14.10 -16.65
N ALA A 20 15.76 15.14 -17.40
CA ALA A 20 14.36 15.55 -17.53
C ALA A 20 13.51 14.53 -18.31
N VAL A 21 14.12 13.76 -19.22
CA VAL A 21 13.45 12.66 -19.92
C VAL A 21 13.35 11.43 -19.01
N ALA A 22 14.40 11.14 -18.24
CA ALA A 22 14.41 10.00 -17.33
C ALA A 22 13.55 10.21 -16.07
N PHE A 23 13.41 11.45 -15.60
CA PHE A 23 12.65 11.85 -14.40
C PHE A 23 11.78 13.09 -14.69
N PRO A 24 10.76 12.95 -15.55
CA PRO A 24 9.91 14.07 -15.97
C PRO A 24 9.16 14.70 -14.78
N ASP A 25 9.04 16.03 -14.80
CA ASP A 25 8.41 16.82 -13.72
C ASP A 25 6.97 16.41 -13.42
N ALA A 26 6.21 16.04 -14.46
CA ALA A 26 4.84 15.56 -14.32
C ALA A 26 4.74 14.31 -13.42
N TRP A 27 5.83 13.54 -13.28
CA TRP A 27 5.92 12.34 -12.47
C TRP A 27 6.71 12.56 -11.17
N SER A 28 7.84 13.27 -11.24
CA SER A 28 8.78 13.47 -10.13
C SER A 28 8.37 14.60 -9.18
N GLY A 29 7.68 15.63 -9.67
CA GLY A 29 7.22 16.76 -8.88
C GLY A 29 8.33 17.67 -8.33
N VAL A 30 9.56 17.54 -8.83
CA VAL A 30 10.75 18.21 -8.27
C VAL A 30 10.73 19.72 -8.50
N ARG A 31 10.22 20.17 -9.66
CA ARG A 31 10.19 21.60 -10.04
C ARG A 31 11.57 22.23 -9.86
N ASP A 32 11.63 23.41 -9.23
CA ASP A 32 12.85 24.20 -9.07
C ASP A 32 13.69 23.81 -7.83
N ILE A 33 13.36 22.70 -7.15
CA ILE A 33 14.11 22.29 -5.95
C ILE A 33 15.45 21.65 -6.36
N PRO A 34 16.59 22.20 -5.91
CA PRO A 34 17.89 21.69 -6.30
C PRO A 34 18.13 20.24 -5.83
N ARG A 35 18.92 19.49 -6.62
CA ARG A 35 19.25 18.08 -6.32
C ARG A 35 19.89 17.92 -4.94
N GLU A 36 20.75 18.84 -4.53
CA GLU A 36 21.43 18.78 -3.23
C GLU A 36 20.48 18.95 -2.04
N ALA A 37 19.33 19.60 -2.22
CA ALA A 37 18.31 19.70 -1.17
C ALA A 37 17.67 18.32 -0.94
N TRP A 38 17.39 17.57 -2.00
CA TRP A 38 16.86 16.22 -1.92
C TRP A 38 17.85 15.19 -1.38
N GLN A 39 19.15 15.37 -1.63
CA GLN A 39 20.20 14.52 -1.06
C GLN A 39 20.36 14.71 0.47
N LYS A 40 19.94 15.86 1.00
CA LYS A 40 19.92 16.13 2.46
C LYS A 40 18.71 15.54 3.17
N TRP A 41 17.68 15.14 2.44
CA TRP A 41 16.52 14.49 3.03
C TRP A 41 16.88 13.12 3.61
N ASP A 42 16.34 12.81 4.79
CA ASP A 42 16.60 11.57 5.50
C ASP A 42 15.30 11.04 6.11
N GLU A 43 15.01 9.76 5.93
CA GLU A 43 13.84 9.15 6.56
C GLU A 43 14.04 8.92 8.06
N PRO A 44 13.06 9.29 8.91
CA PRO A 44 13.17 9.09 10.35
C PRO A 44 13.01 7.62 10.76
N PHE A 45 12.31 6.81 9.95
CA PHE A 45 12.07 5.40 10.21
C PHE A 45 12.78 4.56 9.16
N ARG A 46 13.86 3.93 9.60
CA ARG A 46 14.75 3.13 8.75
C ARG A 46 14.35 1.67 8.77
N VAL A 47 14.42 1.01 7.62
CA VAL A 47 14.10 -0.42 7.51
C VAL A 47 14.95 -1.09 6.45
N SER A 48 15.52 -2.24 6.80
CA SER A 48 16.25 -3.09 5.87
C SER A 48 15.31 -4.09 5.22
N TYR A 49 15.64 -4.58 4.01
CA TYR A 49 14.84 -5.64 3.38
C TYR A 49 14.74 -6.89 4.28
N ARG A 50 15.84 -7.28 4.93
CA ARG A 50 15.90 -8.43 5.83
C ARG A 50 14.94 -8.26 7.02
N ASP A 51 14.92 -7.08 7.63
CA ASP A 51 14.03 -6.79 8.74
C ASP A 51 12.58 -6.70 8.28
N TYR A 52 12.32 -6.07 7.15
CA TYR A 52 11.01 -5.99 6.54
C TYR A 52 10.40 -7.38 6.35
N VAL A 53 11.07 -8.30 5.63
CA VAL A 53 10.50 -9.63 5.37
C VAL A 53 10.32 -10.45 6.64
N ARG A 54 11.22 -10.31 7.62
CA ARG A 54 11.11 -10.99 8.92
C ARG A 54 9.88 -10.51 9.69
N ILE A 55 9.75 -9.20 9.85
CA ILE A 55 8.65 -8.58 10.60
C ILE A 55 7.31 -8.85 9.90
N GLN A 56 7.23 -8.67 8.58
CA GLN A 56 5.99 -8.86 7.83
C GLN A 56 5.55 -10.33 7.84
N ARG A 57 6.48 -11.30 7.84
CA ARG A 57 6.17 -12.72 8.04
C ARG A 57 5.54 -13.00 9.40
N GLU A 58 6.07 -12.39 10.46
CA GLU A 58 5.53 -12.55 11.82
C GLU A 58 4.11 -11.95 11.91
N LYS A 59 3.90 -10.76 11.34
CA LYS A 59 2.55 -10.16 11.22
C LYS A 59 1.56 -11.09 10.52
N GLU A 60 1.97 -11.68 9.39
CA GLU A 60 1.10 -12.57 8.62
C GLU A 60 0.75 -13.86 9.37
N SER A 61 1.72 -14.39 10.12
CA SER A 61 1.50 -15.57 10.97
C SER A 61 0.51 -15.27 12.10
N GLY A 62 0.61 -14.09 12.72
CA GLY A 62 -0.35 -13.61 13.72
C GLY A 62 -1.76 -13.46 13.16
N VAL A 63 -1.90 -12.83 11.99
CA VAL A 63 -3.19 -12.68 11.30
C VAL A 63 -3.87 -14.02 11.07
N LYS A 64 -3.13 -15.01 10.51
CA LYS A 64 -3.68 -16.36 10.26
C LYS A 64 -4.11 -17.06 11.54
N ALA A 65 -3.31 -16.96 12.61
CA ALA A 65 -3.62 -17.59 13.88
C ALA A 65 -4.92 -17.03 14.50
N VAL A 66 -5.06 -15.70 14.52
CA VAL A 66 -6.25 -15.03 15.06
C VAL A 66 -7.49 -15.31 14.20
N SER A 67 -7.38 -15.14 12.88
CA SER A 67 -8.46 -15.40 11.93
C SER A 67 -9.03 -16.82 12.09
N ASN A 68 -8.18 -17.84 12.13
CA ASN A 68 -8.62 -19.22 12.31
C ASN A 68 -9.30 -19.48 13.66
N ALA A 69 -8.83 -18.84 14.74
CA ALA A 69 -9.45 -18.96 16.05
C ALA A 69 -10.86 -18.33 16.07
N LEU A 70 -11.03 -17.15 15.47
CA LEU A 70 -12.30 -16.44 15.42
C LEU A 70 -13.33 -17.14 14.51
N VAL A 71 -12.89 -17.73 13.40
CA VAL A 71 -13.75 -18.54 12.53
C VAL A 71 -14.30 -19.75 13.29
N ARG A 72 -13.46 -20.47 14.04
CA ARG A 72 -13.92 -21.60 14.88
C ARG A 72 -14.87 -21.16 15.99
N ALA A 73 -14.70 -19.95 16.51
CA ALA A 73 -15.57 -19.40 17.55
C ALA A 73 -16.95 -18.95 17.02
N GLY A 74 -17.16 -18.96 15.69
CA GLY A 74 -18.40 -18.49 15.06
C GLY A 74 -18.67 -17.03 15.42
N LEU A 75 -17.63 -16.18 15.35
CA LEU A 75 -17.76 -14.78 15.78
C LEU A 75 -18.71 -14.00 14.88
N TYR A 76 -18.71 -14.28 13.57
CA TYR A 76 -19.51 -13.54 12.59
C TYR A 76 -21.01 -13.51 12.95
N GLU A 77 -21.56 -14.67 13.33
CA GLU A 77 -22.97 -14.83 13.69
C GLU A 77 -23.35 -14.08 14.98
N LYS A 78 -22.35 -13.64 15.76
CA LYS A 78 -22.52 -12.95 17.04
C LYS A 78 -22.28 -11.45 16.92
N LEU A 79 -21.87 -10.96 15.75
CA LEU A 79 -21.59 -9.54 15.55
C LEU A 79 -22.87 -8.72 15.55
N ASP A 80 -22.78 -7.51 16.11
CA ASP A 80 -23.83 -6.51 15.96
C ASP A 80 -24.06 -6.20 14.47
N PRO A 81 -25.32 -6.10 13.99
CA PRO A 81 -25.61 -5.78 12.59
C PRO A 81 -24.95 -4.50 12.09
N ALA A 82 -24.78 -3.48 12.93
CA ALA A 82 -24.08 -2.25 12.58
C ALA A 82 -22.58 -2.49 12.35
N HIS A 83 -21.96 -3.40 13.11
CA HIS A 83 -20.57 -3.79 12.89
C HIS A 83 -20.39 -4.57 11.57
N VAL A 84 -21.36 -5.43 11.24
CA VAL A 84 -21.38 -6.11 9.93
C VAL A 84 -21.53 -5.08 8.80
N ALA A 85 -22.44 -4.11 8.94
CA ALA A 85 -22.61 -3.04 7.95
C ALA A 85 -21.35 -2.18 7.79
N ALA A 86 -20.68 -1.82 8.88
CA ALA A 86 -19.41 -1.09 8.84
C ALA A 86 -18.30 -1.91 8.14
N SER A 87 -18.28 -3.23 8.38
CA SER A 87 -17.32 -4.13 7.72
C SER A 87 -17.55 -4.20 6.20
N HIS A 88 -18.81 -4.26 5.75
CA HIS A 88 -19.14 -4.18 4.33
C HIS A 88 -18.72 -2.86 3.70
N LEU A 89 -19.02 -1.75 4.37
CA LEU A 89 -18.63 -0.42 3.90
C LEU A 89 -17.11 -0.32 3.79
N HIS A 90 -16.38 -0.71 4.84
CA HIS A 90 -14.92 -0.70 4.85
C HIS A 90 -14.37 -1.54 3.69
N MET A 91 -14.67 -2.84 3.65
CA MET A 91 -14.13 -3.75 2.63
C MET A 91 -14.48 -3.31 1.21
N GLY A 92 -15.71 -2.84 0.98
CA GLY A 92 -16.16 -2.35 -0.32
C GLY A 92 -15.55 -1.02 -0.75
N THR A 93 -15.05 -0.20 0.18
CA THR A 93 -14.50 1.13 -0.14
C THR A 93 -12.99 1.22 0.00
N THR A 94 -12.32 0.34 0.75
CA THR A 94 -10.87 0.42 0.98
C THR A 94 -10.07 -0.61 0.19
N CYS A 95 -10.60 -1.81 -0.04
CA CYS A 95 -9.83 -2.90 -0.64
C CYS A 95 -9.15 -2.52 -1.98
N THR A 96 -9.89 -1.87 -2.89
CA THR A 96 -9.32 -1.40 -4.16
C THR A 96 -8.50 -0.12 -4.01
N VAL A 97 -8.79 0.72 -3.01
CA VAL A 97 -7.94 1.89 -2.69
C VAL A 97 -6.55 1.44 -2.32
N GLU A 98 -6.41 0.40 -1.50
CA GLU A 98 -5.09 -0.16 -1.17
C GLU A 98 -4.39 -0.66 -2.43
N HIS A 99 -5.14 -1.23 -3.38
CA HIS A 99 -4.53 -1.63 -4.65
C HIS A 99 -4.08 -0.43 -5.50
N MET A 100 -4.87 0.65 -5.52
CA MET A 100 -4.49 1.90 -6.17
C MET A 100 -3.25 2.52 -5.50
N ALA A 101 -3.14 2.40 -4.17
CA ALA A 101 -1.98 2.86 -3.42
C ALA A 101 -0.70 2.09 -3.79
N VAL A 102 -0.78 0.83 -4.23
CA VAL A 102 0.38 0.12 -4.85
C VAL A 102 0.93 0.92 -6.05
N THR A 103 0.06 1.47 -6.89
CA THR A 103 0.46 2.28 -8.05
C THR A 103 1.04 3.63 -7.61
N MET A 104 0.43 4.28 -6.61
CA MET A 104 0.97 5.51 -6.02
C MET A 104 2.39 5.28 -5.46
N GLN A 105 2.59 4.23 -4.66
CA GLN A 105 3.90 3.89 -4.10
C GLN A 105 4.90 3.49 -5.19
N SER A 106 4.45 2.83 -6.25
CA SER A 106 5.28 2.52 -7.43
C SER A 106 5.78 3.79 -8.13
N ARG A 107 4.96 4.86 -8.16
CA ARG A 107 5.38 6.16 -8.67
C ARG A 107 6.49 6.75 -7.81
N PHE A 108 6.38 6.70 -6.48
CA PHE A 108 7.46 7.15 -5.60
C PHE A 108 8.72 6.31 -5.78
N ARG A 109 8.59 4.97 -5.82
CA ARG A 109 9.70 4.06 -6.09
C ARG A 109 10.47 4.42 -7.37
N ARG A 110 9.80 4.88 -8.42
CA ARG A 110 10.45 5.20 -9.70
C ARG A 110 10.91 6.65 -9.80
N PHE A 111 10.11 7.61 -9.34
CA PHE A 111 10.25 9.01 -9.68
C PHE A 111 10.51 9.94 -8.49
N ALA A 112 10.50 9.42 -7.24
CA ALA A 112 10.86 10.26 -6.11
C ALA A 112 12.28 10.82 -6.26
N PRO A 113 12.52 12.06 -5.83
CA PRO A 113 13.73 12.81 -6.15
C PRO A 113 15.02 12.25 -5.56
N SER A 114 14.93 11.47 -4.47
CA SER A 114 16.08 10.85 -3.83
C SER A 114 15.93 9.34 -3.79
N THR A 115 17.06 8.64 -3.91
CA THR A 115 17.11 7.18 -3.76
C THR A 115 16.61 6.69 -2.41
N ARG A 116 16.84 7.47 -1.34
CA ARG A 116 16.31 7.23 0.00
C ARG A 116 14.78 7.13 0.01
N TRP A 117 14.09 8.08 -0.63
CA TRP A 117 12.64 8.03 -0.76
C TRP A 117 12.21 6.90 -1.69
N ARG A 118 12.91 6.69 -2.82
CA ARG A 118 12.59 5.57 -3.73
C ARG A 118 12.62 4.22 -3.04
N ASN A 119 13.57 4.00 -2.13
CA ASN A 119 13.65 2.79 -1.31
C ASN A 119 12.42 2.63 -0.39
N LEU A 120 11.97 3.70 0.27
CA LEU A 120 10.73 3.66 1.04
C LEU A 120 9.49 3.40 0.18
N GLY A 121 9.45 3.95 -1.03
CA GLY A 121 8.39 3.64 -2.00
C GLY A 121 8.31 2.14 -2.33
N VAL A 122 9.43 1.40 -2.31
CA VAL A 122 9.41 -0.07 -2.44
C VAL A 122 8.68 -0.72 -1.27
N PHE A 123 9.02 -0.35 -0.04
CA PHE A 123 8.39 -0.93 1.14
C PHE A 123 6.91 -0.56 1.25
N GLY A 124 6.58 0.71 1.00
CA GLY A 124 5.18 1.15 0.90
C GLY A 124 4.41 0.34 -0.15
N MET A 125 4.96 0.15 -1.35
CA MET A 125 4.33 -0.65 -2.40
C MET A 125 4.07 -2.10 -1.95
N LEU A 126 5.00 -2.70 -1.21
CA LEU A 126 4.83 -4.05 -0.64
C LEU A 126 3.79 -4.07 0.49
N ASP A 127 3.71 -3.02 1.30
CA ASP A 127 2.71 -2.87 2.36
C ASP A 127 1.31 -2.77 1.75
N GLU A 128 1.09 -1.92 0.75
CA GLU A 128 -0.23 -1.79 0.12
C GLU A 128 -0.63 -3.07 -0.64
N THR A 129 0.36 -3.78 -1.21
CA THR A 129 0.11 -5.11 -1.81
C THR A 129 -0.42 -6.07 -0.75
N ARG A 130 0.18 -6.06 0.46
CA ARG A 130 -0.27 -6.88 1.59
C ARG A 130 -1.66 -6.45 2.04
N HIS A 131 -1.94 -5.15 2.15
CA HIS A 131 -3.25 -4.63 2.57
C HIS A 131 -4.36 -5.09 1.62
N THR A 132 -4.18 -4.91 0.30
CA THR A 132 -5.13 -5.42 -0.70
C THR A 132 -5.37 -6.93 -0.57
N GLN A 133 -4.31 -7.72 -0.47
CA GLN A 133 -4.44 -9.18 -0.42
C GLN A 133 -5.13 -9.66 0.86
N LEU A 134 -4.91 -8.98 1.99
CA LEU A 134 -5.59 -9.28 3.24
C LEU A 134 -7.08 -8.97 3.18
N ASP A 135 -7.45 -7.79 2.68
CA ASP A 135 -8.85 -7.37 2.52
C ASP A 135 -9.62 -8.35 1.61
N LEU A 136 -9.01 -8.72 0.48
CA LEU A 136 -9.56 -9.73 -0.43
C LEU A 136 -9.70 -11.10 0.24
N ARG A 137 -8.67 -11.56 0.97
CA ARG A 137 -8.70 -12.86 1.64
C ARG A 137 -9.83 -12.92 2.68
N PHE A 138 -9.92 -11.92 3.54
CA PHE A 138 -10.95 -11.88 4.58
C PHE A 138 -12.35 -11.79 3.99
N SER A 139 -12.56 -10.92 3.02
CA SER A 139 -13.85 -10.77 2.34
C SER A 139 -14.26 -12.06 1.62
N HIS A 140 -13.31 -12.72 0.95
CA HIS A 140 -13.55 -14.00 0.28
C HIS A 140 -13.98 -15.11 1.24
N GLU A 141 -13.36 -15.22 2.43
CA GLU A 141 -13.79 -16.18 3.45
C GLU A 141 -15.23 -15.91 3.93
N LEU A 142 -15.63 -14.64 4.01
CA LEU A 142 -16.95 -14.21 4.48
C LEU A 142 -18.07 -14.30 3.44
N LEU A 143 -17.76 -14.51 2.15
CA LEU A 143 -18.78 -14.72 1.10
C LEU A 143 -19.75 -15.86 1.42
N LYS A 144 -19.28 -16.89 2.14
CA LYS A 144 -20.12 -18.02 2.58
C LYS A 144 -21.17 -17.64 3.63
N LYS A 145 -21.00 -16.48 4.26
CA LYS A 145 -21.87 -15.95 5.32
C LYS A 145 -22.76 -14.83 4.80
N ASP A 146 -22.20 -13.97 3.95
CA ASP A 146 -22.92 -12.84 3.37
C ASP A 146 -22.36 -12.49 1.99
N PRO A 147 -23.15 -12.65 0.91
CA PRO A 147 -22.68 -12.41 -0.45
C PRO A 147 -22.32 -10.94 -0.72
N ARG A 148 -22.72 -10.00 0.14
CA ARG A 148 -22.37 -8.58 -0.03
C ARG A 148 -20.87 -8.32 0.10
N PHE A 149 -20.09 -9.22 0.71
CA PHE A 149 -18.61 -9.12 0.73
C PHE A 149 -17.98 -9.25 -0.68
N ASP A 150 -18.75 -9.63 -1.71
CA ASP A 150 -18.35 -9.54 -3.13
C ASP A 150 -17.98 -8.10 -3.51
N TRP A 151 -18.56 -7.11 -2.83
CA TRP A 151 -18.26 -5.70 -3.05
C TRP A 151 -16.82 -5.32 -2.72
N ALA A 152 -16.09 -6.11 -1.93
CA ALA A 152 -14.66 -5.88 -1.73
C ALA A 152 -13.86 -5.89 -3.04
N GLN A 153 -14.32 -6.64 -4.05
CA GLN A 153 -13.74 -6.65 -5.40
C GLN A 153 -14.61 -5.88 -6.39
N LYS A 154 -15.94 -6.04 -6.31
CA LYS A 154 -16.87 -5.48 -7.29
C LYS A 154 -17.06 -3.96 -7.18
N ALA A 155 -17.00 -3.37 -5.99
CA ALA A 155 -17.45 -2.00 -5.75
C ALA A 155 -16.83 -0.99 -6.73
N PHE A 156 -15.51 -1.02 -6.88
CA PHE A 156 -14.77 -0.12 -7.76
C PHE A 156 -14.99 -0.37 -9.26
N HIS A 157 -15.71 -1.42 -9.63
CA HIS A 157 -16.20 -1.67 -10.98
C HIS A 157 -17.65 -1.23 -11.20
N THR A 158 -18.20 -0.46 -10.27
CA THR A 158 -19.54 0.12 -10.37
C THR A 158 -19.51 1.66 -10.38
N ASN A 159 -20.68 2.24 -10.66
CA ASN A 159 -20.98 3.67 -10.49
C ASN A 159 -21.87 3.91 -9.26
N GLU A 160 -21.76 3.06 -8.23
CA GLU A 160 -22.42 3.33 -6.95
C GLU A 160 -21.86 4.64 -6.37
N TRP A 161 -22.74 5.52 -5.89
CA TRP A 161 -22.39 6.92 -5.61
C TRP A 161 -21.36 7.05 -4.48
N GLY A 162 -21.44 6.21 -3.45
CA GLY A 162 -20.49 6.18 -2.35
C GLY A 162 -19.10 5.77 -2.84
N VAL A 163 -19.02 4.75 -3.69
CA VAL A 163 -17.76 4.35 -4.33
C VAL A 163 -17.22 5.43 -5.25
N LEU A 164 -18.08 6.13 -6.02
CA LEU A 164 -17.63 7.24 -6.86
C LEU A 164 -17.01 8.37 -6.03
N ALA A 165 -17.58 8.71 -4.87
CA ALA A 165 -17.00 9.70 -3.97
C ALA A 165 -15.60 9.28 -3.51
N VAL A 166 -15.41 7.99 -3.21
CA VAL A 166 -14.10 7.44 -2.82
C VAL A 166 -13.10 7.50 -3.99
N LYS A 167 -13.49 7.08 -5.20
CA LYS A 167 -12.62 7.19 -6.39
C LYS A 167 -12.17 8.62 -6.64
N ASN A 168 -13.11 9.58 -6.63
CA ASN A 168 -12.80 10.99 -6.84
C ASN A 168 -11.88 11.59 -5.77
N PHE A 169 -11.79 10.98 -4.59
CA PHE A 169 -10.86 11.41 -3.55
C PHE A 169 -9.44 10.84 -3.78
N PHE A 170 -9.32 9.62 -4.32
CA PHE A 170 -8.05 8.91 -4.45
C PHE A 170 -7.38 9.01 -5.83
N ASP A 171 -8.15 9.22 -6.91
CA ASP A 171 -7.66 9.46 -8.28
C ASP A 171 -7.08 10.88 -8.45
#